data_AF-A0A1Z4LP46-F1
#
_entry.id   AF-A0A1Z4LP46-F1
#
_cell.length_a   1.000
_cell.length_b   1.000
_cell.length_c   1.000
_cell.angle_alpha   90.00
_cell.angle_beta   90.00
_cell.angle_gamma   90.00
#
_symmetry.space_group_name_H-M   'P 1'
#
loop_
_entity.id
_entity.type
_entity.pdbx_description
1 polymer ?
#
loop_
_entity_poly.entity_id
_entity_poly.type
_entity_poly.pdbx_seq_one_letter_code
_entity_poly.pdbx_strand_id
1 'polypeptide(L)'
;MLNPQRVTRVYLDELNQLQTSSVGIGTVKLVIEPQNTAAAKAKELITSAQQQITDASTQRELIQLIETIIVYKFPRLSRKEIEKMLGLGELKQTKVYQEAFEEGKQEGKLETVPKLLQQGLSIEQIAEALSLDVKTVRQVASQQS
;
A
#
# COMPACT_ATOMS: atom_id res chain seq x y z
N MET A 1 -13.99 23.35 16.07
CA MET A 1 -15.21 22.51 16.12
C MET A 1 -15.81 22.45 14.72
N LEU A 2 -16.14 21.26 14.22
CA LEU A 2 -16.74 21.10 12.89
C LEU A 2 -18.20 21.59 12.93
N ASN A 3 -18.63 22.35 11.93
CA ASN A 3 -20.01 22.85 11.85
C ASN A 3 -20.95 21.67 11.51
N PRO A 4 -21.90 21.29 12.40
CA PRO A 4 -22.76 20.13 12.21
C PRO A 4 -23.68 20.24 10.99
N GLN A 5 -23.93 21.44 10.44
CA GLN A 5 -24.72 21.59 9.21
C GLN A 5 -23.95 21.23 7.92
N ARG A 6 -22.64 20.96 8.02
CA ARG A 6 -21.79 20.56 6.88
C ARG A 6 -21.24 19.14 7.00
N VAL A 7 -21.68 18.40 8.02
CA VAL A 7 -21.16 17.06 8.34
C VAL A 7 -22.30 16.08 8.50
N THR A 8 -22.28 15.01 7.73
CA THR A 8 -23.21 13.89 7.86
C THR A 8 -22.48 12.72 8.51
N ARG A 9 -23.05 12.17 9.59
CA ARG A 9 -22.52 10.95 10.22
C ARG A 9 -23.00 9.74 9.44
N VAL A 10 -22.09 8.83 9.17
CA VAL A 10 -22.35 7.56 8.47
C VAL A 10 -21.59 6.48 9.23
N TYR A 11 -22.29 5.42 9.65
CA TYR A 11 -21.67 4.27 10.31
C TYR A 11 -21.26 3.20 9.29
N LEU A 12 -20.19 2.47 9.59
CA LEU A 12 -19.62 1.48 8.66
C LEU A 12 -20.57 0.31 8.38
N ASP A 13 -21.31 -0.14 9.39
CA ASP A 13 -22.33 -1.18 9.30
C ASP A 13 -23.59 -0.75 8.52
N GLU A 14 -23.83 0.56 8.42
CA GLU A 14 -24.94 1.15 7.65
C GLU A 14 -24.58 1.43 6.17
N LEU A 15 -23.29 1.32 5.78
CA LEU A 15 -22.84 1.63 4.41
C LEU A 15 -23.53 0.81 3.33
N ASN A 16 -24.00 -0.39 3.67
CA ASN A 16 -24.74 -1.24 2.73
C ASN A 16 -26.14 -0.73 2.42
N GLN A 17 -26.71 0.11 3.29
CA GLN A 17 -28.07 0.65 3.19
C GLN A 17 -28.11 1.99 2.45
N LEU A 18 -26.95 2.65 2.32
CA LEU A 18 -26.84 3.93 1.62
C LEU A 18 -26.93 3.72 0.10
N GLN A 19 -28.02 4.20 -0.50
CA GLN A 19 -28.07 4.42 -1.94
C GLN A 19 -27.39 5.74 -2.27
N THR A 20 -26.08 5.70 -2.52
CA THR A 20 -25.30 6.89 -2.87
C THR A 20 -24.43 6.62 -4.09
N SER A 21 -24.42 7.58 -5.01
CA SER A 21 -23.54 7.58 -6.18
C SER A 21 -22.15 8.14 -5.86
N SER A 22 -21.84 8.44 -4.59
CA SER A 22 -20.56 9.00 -4.17
C SER A 22 -19.43 7.98 -4.30
N VAL A 23 -18.42 8.32 -5.13
CA VAL A 23 -17.19 7.52 -5.27
C VAL A 23 -16.44 7.39 -3.92
N GLY A 24 -16.48 8.44 -3.09
CA GLY A 24 -15.86 8.42 -1.75
C GLY A 24 -16.51 7.41 -0.82
N ILE A 25 -17.84 7.41 -0.71
CA ILE A 25 -18.57 6.44 0.13
C ILE A 25 -18.40 5.02 -0.42
N GLY A 26 -18.44 4.86 -1.75
CA GLY A 26 -18.16 3.57 -2.39
C GLY A 26 -16.76 3.05 -2.08
N THR A 27 -15.76 3.94 -2.00
CA THR A 27 -14.38 3.57 -1.62
C THR A 27 -14.32 3.09 -0.17
N VAL A 28 -14.99 3.75 0.77
CA VAL A 28 -15.06 3.28 2.17
C VAL A 28 -15.80 1.93 2.25
N LYS A 29 -16.86 1.74 1.46
CA LYS A 29 -17.59 0.47 1.38
C LYS A 29 -16.71 -0.70 0.94
N LEU A 30 -15.66 -0.46 0.14
CA LEU A 30 -14.71 -1.52 -0.22
C LEU A 30 -14.08 -2.19 1.00
N VAL A 31 -13.93 -1.50 2.14
CA VAL A 31 -13.34 -2.09 3.35
C VAL A 31 -14.15 -3.30 3.81
N ILE A 32 -15.48 -3.19 3.79
CA ILE A 32 -16.41 -4.25 4.21
C ILE A 32 -16.92 -5.13 3.06
N GLU A 33 -16.63 -4.76 1.81
CA GLU A 33 -17.05 -5.51 0.62
C GLU A 33 -16.42 -6.92 0.59
N PRO A 34 -17.19 -7.98 0.32
CA PRO A 34 -16.66 -9.34 0.18
C PRO A 34 -15.55 -9.47 -0.87
N GLN A 35 -14.58 -10.36 -0.63
CA GLN A 35 -13.43 -10.55 -1.54
C GLN A 35 -13.83 -10.93 -2.97
N ASN A 36 -14.89 -11.73 -3.15
CA ASN A 36 -15.35 -12.17 -4.47
C ASN A 36 -15.94 -11.03 -5.33
N THR A 37 -16.43 -9.94 -4.72
CA THR A 37 -17.01 -8.77 -5.41
C THR A 37 -16.10 -7.53 -5.38
N ALA A 38 -15.18 -7.45 -4.41
CA ALA A 38 -14.34 -6.28 -4.19
C ALA A 38 -13.51 -5.86 -5.41
N ALA A 39 -13.00 -6.82 -6.18
CA ALA A 39 -12.22 -6.55 -7.39
C ALA A 39 -13.05 -5.81 -8.46
N ALA A 40 -14.28 -6.30 -8.71
CA ALA A 40 -15.19 -5.68 -9.67
C ALA A 40 -15.62 -4.28 -9.18
N LYS A 41 -15.91 -4.15 -7.88
CA LYS A 41 -16.29 -2.86 -7.30
C LYS A 41 -15.16 -1.84 -7.34
N ALA A 42 -13.93 -2.25 -7.07
CA ALA A 42 -12.76 -1.37 -7.17
C ALA A 42 -12.56 -0.83 -8.58
N LYS A 43 -12.73 -1.67 -9.62
CA LYS A 43 -12.69 -1.19 -11.02
C LYS A 43 -13.73 -0.11 -11.29
N GLU A 44 -14.98 -0.38 -10.90
CA GLU A 44 -16.07 0.56 -11.09
C GLU A 44 -15.77 1.91 -10.42
N LEU A 45 -15.21 1.88 -9.20
CA LEU A 45 -14.84 3.07 -8.45
C LEU A 45 -13.66 3.82 -9.07
N ILE A 46 -12.66 3.11 -9.59
CA ILE A 46 -11.54 3.73 -10.33
C ILE A 46 -12.06 4.44 -11.58
N THR A 47 -12.90 3.77 -12.37
CA THR A 47 -13.51 4.38 -13.57
C THR A 47 -14.38 5.57 -13.20
N SER A 48 -15.16 5.47 -12.13
CA SER A 48 -16.00 6.57 -11.65
C SER A 48 -15.16 7.75 -11.16
N ALA A 49 -14.07 7.49 -10.43
CA ALA A 49 -13.13 8.53 -10.00
C ALA A 49 -12.53 9.24 -11.22
N GLN A 50 -12.18 8.49 -12.27
CA GLN A 50 -11.63 9.06 -13.51
C GLN A 50 -12.61 9.90 -14.31
N GLN A 51 -13.91 9.62 -14.22
CA GLN A 51 -14.94 10.34 -14.97
C GLN A 51 -15.53 11.52 -14.19
N GLN A 52 -15.65 11.41 -12.86
CA GLN A 52 -16.41 12.35 -12.04
C GLN A 52 -15.55 13.35 -11.28
N ILE A 53 -14.25 13.06 -11.09
CA ILE A 53 -13.35 13.91 -10.31
C ILE A 53 -12.45 14.69 -11.27
N THR A 54 -12.71 15.99 -11.39
CA THR A 54 -11.94 16.89 -12.26
C THR A 54 -10.57 17.25 -11.67
N ASP A 55 -10.47 17.33 -10.34
CA ASP A 55 -9.21 17.64 -9.68
C ASP A 55 -8.27 16.43 -9.68
N ALA A 56 -7.16 16.55 -10.42
CA ALA A 56 -6.22 15.45 -10.63
C ALA A 56 -5.57 14.96 -9.32
N SER A 57 -5.37 15.85 -8.33
CA SER A 57 -4.79 15.47 -7.03
C SER A 57 -5.75 14.58 -6.25
N THR A 58 -7.00 15.04 -6.10
CA THR A 58 -8.07 14.30 -5.41
C THR A 58 -8.36 12.98 -6.11
N GLN A 59 -8.36 12.97 -7.45
CA GLN A 59 -8.53 11.76 -8.25
C GLN A 59 -7.41 10.75 -7.95
N ARG A 60 -6.15 11.19 -7.96
CA ARG A 60 -4.99 10.34 -7.68
C ARG A 60 -5.02 9.79 -6.25
N GLU A 61 -5.34 10.63 -5.27
CA GLU A 61 -5.45 10.24 -3.87
C GLU A 61 -6.53 9.18 -3.64
N LEU A 62 -7.70 9.33 -4.29
CA LEU A 62 -8.79 8.37 -4.17
C LEU A 62 -8.45 7.03 -4.84
N ILE A 63 -7.84 7.06 -6.02
CA ILE A 63 -7.36 5.83 -6.69
C ILE A 63 -6.32 5.13 -5.81
N GLN A 64 -5.36 5.87 -5.25
CA GLN A 64 -4.38 5.32 -4.32
C GLN A 64 -5.04 4.68 -3.09
N LEU A 65 -6.10 5.27 -2.55
CA LEU A 65 -6.85 4.69 -1.43
C LEU A 65 -7.54 3.37 -1.83
N ILE A 66 -8.19 3.32 -3.01
CA ILE A 66 -8.81 2.09 -3.54
C ILE A 66 -7.77 0.98 -3.67
N GLU A 67 -6.61 1.28 -4.26
CA GLU A 67 -5.51 0.33 -4.43
C GLU A 67 -5.00 -0.19 -3.09
N THR A 68 -4.82 0.71 -2.12
CA THR A 68 -4.42 0.36 -0.75
C THR A 68 -5.40 -0.62 -0.13
N ILE A 69 -6.70 -0.33 -0.17
CA ILE A 69 -7.74 -1.22 0.36
C ILE A 69 -7.68 -2.61 -0.29
N ILE A 70 -7.45 -2.67 -1.61
CA ILE A 70 -7.35 -3.93 -2.34
C ILE A 70 -6.10 -4.73 -1.93
N VAL A 71 -4.94 -4.10 -1.78
CA VAL A 71 -3.73 -4.79 -1.27
C VAL A 71 -3.98 -5.44 0.08
N TYR A 72 -4.55 -4.69 1.02
CA TYR A 72 -4.87 -5.22 2.34
C TYR A 72 -5.93 -6.32 2.31
N LYS A 73 -6.90 -6.22 1.40
CA LYS A 73 -7.96 -7.22 1.26
C LYS A 73 -7.46 -8.52 0.61
N PHE A 74 -6.40 -8.48 -0.19
CA PHE A 74 -5.84 -9.64 -0.89
C PHE A 74 -4.35 -9.86 -0.56
N PRO A 75 -4.00 -10.18 0.70
CA PRO A 75 -2.61 -10.24 1.15
C PRO A 75 -1.78 -11.36 0.51
N ARG A 76 -2.44 -12.33 -0.14
CA ARG A 76 -1.80 -13.45 -0.84
C ARG A 76 -1.61 -13.23 -2.34
N LEU A 77 -2.21 -12.18 -2.90
CA LEU A 77 -2.04 -11.87 -4.32
C LEU A 77 -0.77 -11.06 -4.52
N SER A 78 -0.02 -11.40 -5.55
CA SER A 78 1.10 -10.59 -5.99
C SER A 78 0.62 -9.29 -6.62
N ARG A 79 1.50 -8.29 -6.62
CA ARG A 79 1.24 -7.00 -7.26
C ARG A 79 0.78 -7.13 -8.73
N LYS A 80 1.41 -8.02 -9.50
CA LYS A 80 1.03 -8.23 -10.92
C LYS A 80 -0.38 -8.81 -11.05
N GLU A 81 -0.78 -9.66 -10.11
CA GLU A 81 -2.14 -10.20 -10.09
C GLU A 81 -3.15 -9.11 -9.73
N ILE A 82 -2.84 -8.22 -8.78
CA ILE A 82 -3.70 -7.07 -8.46
C ILE A 82 -3.80 -6.09 -9.65
N GLU A 83 -2.69 -5.79 -10.33
CA GLU A 83 -2.68 -4.94 -11.54
C GLU A 83 -3.59 -5.49 -12.63
N LYS A 84 -3.40 -6.77 -12.96
CA LYS A 84 -4.21 -7.48 -13.93
C LYS A 84 -5.68 -7.53 -13.49
N MET A 85 -5.89 -7.79 -12.20
CA MET A 85 -7.22 -7.87 -11.62
C MET A 85 -7.94 -6.54 -11.72
N LEU A 86 -7.29 -5.39 -11.53
CA LEU A 86 -7.90 -4.05 -11.57
C LEU A 86 -7.86 -3.40 -12.97
N GLY A 87 -7.09 -3.96 -13.92
CA GLY A 87 -6.90 -3.35 -15.24
C GLY A 87 -6.08 -2.06 -15.18
N LEU A 88 -5.23 -1.93 -14.17
CA LEU A 88 -4.40 -0.75 -13.95
C LEU A 88 -3.00 -0.97 -14.54
N GLY A 89 -2.52 0.01 -15.30
CA GLY A 89 -1.22 -0.06 -15.96
C GLY A 89 -0.03 0.01 -15.00
N GLU A 90 -0.13 0.78 -13.90
CA GLU A 90 1.01 1.03 -13.01
C GLU A 90 0.60 1.30 -11.54
N LEU A 91 0.48 0.25 -10.73
CA LEU A 91 0.31 0.41 -9.26
C LEU A 91 1.56 0.97 -8.57
N LYS A 92 2.72 0.97 -9.24
CA LYS A 92 4.04 1.41 -8.70
C LYS A 92 4.07 2.84 -8.14
N GLN A 93 3.08 3.67 -8.49
CA GLN A 93 3.06 5.10 -8.19
C GLN A 93 2.40 5.46 -6.86
N THR A 94 1.88 4.49 -6.09
CA THR A 94 1.36 4.81 -4.75
C THR A 94 2.44 4.82 -3.69
N LYS A 95 2.23 5.65 -2.67
CA LYS A 95 3.14 5.74 -1.52
C LYS A 95 3.27 4.41 -0.79
N VAL A 96 2.17 3.67 -0.61
CA VAL A 96 2.18 2.38 0.08
C VAL A 96 3.11 1.37 -0.61
N TYR A 97 3.10 1.33 -1.95
CA TYR A 97 4.02 0.46 -2.67
C TYR A 97 5.47 0.94 -2.62
N GLN A 98 5.70 2.26 -2.63
CA GLN A 98 7.06 2.81 -2.53
C GLN A 98 7.66 2.55 -1.14
N GLU A 99 6.86 2.72 -0.08
CA GLU A 99 7.25 2.43 1.30
C GLU A 99 7.56 0.95 1.47
N ALA A 100 6.64 0.05 1.08
CA ALA A 100 6.88 -1.40 1.16
C ALA A 100 8.10 -1.86 0.33
N PHE A 101 8.37 -1.20 -0.81
CA PHE A 101 9.54 -1.52 -1.63
C PHE A 101 10.86 -1.06 -0.99
N GLU A 102 10.90 0.15 -0.42
CA GLU A 102 12.09 0.62 0.30
C GLU A 102 12.33 -0.18 1.59
N GLU A 103 11.26 -0.54 2.33
CA GLU A 103 11.35 -1.46 3.47
C GLU A 103 11.96 -2.80 3.05
N GLY A 104 11.42 -3.44 2.01
CA GLY A 104 11.94 -4.73 1.52
C GLY A 104 13.39 -4.66 1.00
N LYS A 105 13.80 -3.52 0.42
CA LYS A 105 15.19 -3.28 0.01
C LYS A 105 16.11 -3.11 1.22
N GLN A 106 15.65 -2.46 2.27
CA GLN A 106 16.38 -2.34 3.53
C GLN A 106 16.51 -3.70 4.21
N GLU A 107 15.41 -4.46 4.35
CA GLU A 107 15.41 -5.81 4.90
C GLU A 107 16.34 -6.74 4.12
N GLY A 108 16.26 -6.74 2.78
CA GLY A 108 17.13 -7.54 1.93
C GLY A 108 18.61 -7.23 2.10
N LYS A 109 18.98 -5.95 2.31
CA LYS A 109 20.37 -5.60 2.67
C LYS A 109 20.75 -6.20 4.02
N LEU A 110 19.92 -6.06 5.05
CA LEU A 110 20.19 -6.59 6.38
C LEU A 110 20.32 -8.12 6.38
N GLU A 111 19.47 -8.83 5.63
CA GLU A 111 19.53 -10.29 5.48
C GLU A 111 20.82 -10.79 4.80
N THR A 112 21.51 -9.94 4.02
CA THR A 112 22.79 -10.30 3.40
C THR A 112 24.00 -10.12 4.32
N VAL A 113 23.89 -9.29 5.37
CA VAL A 113 24.98 -9.02 6.33
C VAL A 113 25.59 -10.32 6.89
N PRO A 114 24.81 -11.30 7.40
CA PRO A 114 25.33 -12.58 7.89
C PRO A 114 26.17 -13.34 6.87
N LYS A 115 25.67 -13.41 5.63
CA LYS A 115 26.32 -14.14 4.55
C LYS A 115 27.66 -13.49 4.20
N LEU A 116 27.72 -12.16 4.19
CA LEU A 116 28.96 -11.42 3.93
C LEU A 116 29.99 -11.58 5.07
N LEU A 117 29.54 -11.61 6.33
CA LEU A 117 30.40 -11.91 7.47
C LEU A 117 30.99 -13.32 7.37
N GLN A 118 30.20 -14.31 6.98
CA GLN A 118 30.67 -15.68 6.75
C GLN A 118 31.69 -15.78 5.60
N GLN A 119 31.62 -14.87 4.62
CA GLN A 119 32.62 -14.74 3.56
C GLN A 119 33.87 -13.98 4.00
N GLY A 120 33.97 -13.57 5.27
CA GLY A 120 35.14 -12.93 5.85
C GLY A 120 35.22 -11.41 5.64
N LEU A 121 34.15 -10.76 5.16
CA LEU A 121 34.12 -9.30 5.07
C LEU A 121 34.01 -8.67 6.46
N SER A 122 34.69 -7.55 6.67
CA SER A 122 34.59 -6.78 7.92
C SER A 122 33.25 -6.01 7.99
N ILE A 123 32.86 -5.62 9.20
CA ILE A 123 31.65 -4.81 9.44
C ILE A 123 31.70 -3.51 8.63
N GLU A 124 32.87 -2.88 8.54
CA GLU A 124 33.09 -1.62 7.81
C GLU A 124 32.95 -1.83 6.30
N GLN A 125 33.51 -2.91 5.76
CA GLN A 125 33.38 -3.25 4.33
C GLN A 125 31.93 -3.56 3.95
N ILE A 126 31.19 -4.24 4.82
CA ILE A 126 29.77 -4.55 4.60
C ILE A 126 28.92 -3.27 4.67
N ALA A 127 29.19 -2.40 5.64
CA ALA A 127 28.51 -1.11 5.78
C ALA A 127 28.70 -0.25 4.53
N GLU A 128 29.92 -0.16 4.00
CA GLU A 128 30.22 0.54 2.75
C GLU A 128 29.51 -0.10 1.56
N ALA A 129 29.68 -1.41 1.36
CA ALA A 129 29.14 -2.13 0.21
C ALA A 129 27.60 -2.09 0.12
N LEU A 130 26.92 -2.14 1.26
CA LEU A 130 25.45 -2.09 1.33
C LEU A 130 24.90 -0.67 1.54
N SER A 131 25.78 0.33 1.67
CA SER A 131 25.42 1.70 2.07
C SER A 131 24.54 1.72 3.33
N LEU A 132 24.97 0.98 4.35
CA LEU A 132 24.34 0.89 5.67
C LEU A 132 25.23 1.60 6.71
N ASP A 133 24.63 2.02 7.82
CA ASP A 133 25.40 2.52 8.95
C ASP A 133 26.14 1.38 9.67
N VAL A 134 27.38 1.63 10.10
CA VAL A 134 28.22 0.64 10.80
C VAL A 134 27.54 0.11 12.06
N LYS A 135 26.78 0.93 12.80
CA LYS A 135 26.04 0.49 13.99
C LYS A 135 24.94 -0.49 13.61
N THR A 136 24.27 -0.28 12.48
CA THR A 136 23.23 -1.17 11.97
C THR A 136 23.80 -2.54 11.62
N VAL A 137 24.92 -2.57 10.88
CA VAL A 137 25.61 -3.83 10.54
C VAL A 137 26.10 -4.55 11.80
N ARG A 138 26.66 -3.81 12.75
CA ARG A 138 27.12 -4.36 14.04
C ARG A 138 25.95 -4.94 14.86
N GLN A 139 24.80 -4.29 14.87
CA GLN A 139 23.60 -4.77 15.55
C GLN A 139 23.14 -6.11 14.96
N VAL A 140 23.03 -6.21 13.63
CA VAL A 140 22.65 -7.46 12.94
C VAL A 140 23.67 -8.58 13.24
N ALA A 141 24.97 -8.27 13.21
CA ALA A 141 26.02 -9.22 13.54
C ALA A 141 25.91 -9.76 14.98
N SER A 142 25.57 -8.89 15.93
CA SER A 142 25.45 -9.26 17.35
C SER A 142 24.20 -10.09 17.68
N GLN A 143 23.14 -9.98 16.88
CA GLN A 143 21.89 -10.75 17.07
C GLN A 143 22.02 -12.22 16.64
N GLN A 144 23.12 -12.58 15.98
CA GLN A 144 23.40 -13.94 15.52
C GLN A 144 24.50 -14.65 16.30
N SER A 145 25.03 -14.00 17.34
CA SER A 145 25.99 -14.60 18.29
C SER A 145 25.28 -15.38 19.38
#